data_AF-A0A352EW51-F1
#
_entry.id   AF-A0A352EW51-F1
#
_cell.length_a   1.000
_cell.length_b   1.000
_cell.length_c   1.000
_cell.angle_alpha   90.00
_cell.angle_beta   90.00
_cell.angle_gamma   90.00
#
_symmetry.space_group_name_H-M   'P 1'
#
loop_
_entity.id
_entity.type
_entity.pdbx_description
1 polymer ?
#
loop_
_entity_poly.entity_id
_entity_poly.type
_entity_poly.pdbx_seq_one_letter_code
_entity_poly.pdbx_strand_id
1 'polypeptide(L)'
;MRVDAGLAAVQFSNPGNVGEAELPNFIGRSASFACGAVARVSLHVDDAQRIVDAKFKVAGCTVLVAALSVLTERVKNATTAEAAALAEDLETIERGLGPEVAGRGDCVLLASEALLEAIRAYSDSARDHWDGDDALICTCFGVSERTIENEIQTKHLDTIAAVTRACNAGAGCRSCYPLIEDILEEVNRKS
;
A
#
# COMPACT_ATOMS: atom_id res chain seq x y z
N MET A 1 17.53 -35.22 10.45
CA MET A 1 17.74 -33.78 10.63
C MET A 1 16.95 -33.09 9.52
N ARG A 2 15.73 -32.63 9.79
CA ARG A 2 14.99 -31.80 8.83
C ARG A 2 15.67 -30.43 8.87
N VAL A 3 16.25 -30.00 7.76
CA VAL A 3 16.61 -28.61 7.55
C VAL A 3 15.28 -27.87 7.41
N ASP A 4 14.88 -27.15 8.45
CA ASP A 4 13.74 -26.24 8.35
C ASP A 4 14.11 -25.19 7.31
N ALA A 5 13.46 -25.24 6.15
CA ALA A 5 13.64 -24.25 5.10
C ALA A 5 13.09 -22.92 5.63
N GLY A 6 13.87 -21.83 5.54
CA GLY A 6 13.40 -20.52 5.95
C GLY A 6 12.28 -19.99 5.06
N LEU A 7 11.60 -18.93 5.52
CA LEU A 7 10.36 -18.47 4.90
C LEU A 7 10.56 -18.05 3.45
N ALA A 8 11.70 -17.47 3.07
CA ALA A 8 11.95 -17.11 1.69
C ALA A 8 12.12 -18.35 0.80
N ALA A 9 12.72 -19.44 1.31
CA ALA A 9 12.80 -20.70 0.58
C ALA A 9 11.42 -21.36 0.40
N VAL A 10 10.55 -21.28 1.42
CA VAL A 10 9.17 -21.78 1.35
C VAL A 10 8.34 -20.98 0.35
N GLN A 11 8.37 -19.65 0.46
CA GLN A 11 7.63 -18.74 -0.40
C GLN A 11 8.11 -18.79 -1.85
N PHE A 12 9.41 -19.05 -2.10
CA PHE A 12 9.87 -19.33 -3.46
C PHE A 12 9.37 -20.68 -4.01
N SER A 13 9.31 -21.72 -3.17
CA SER A 13 8.94 -23.07 -3.61
C SER A 13 7.44 -23.22 -3.86
N ASN A 14 6.62 -22.42 -3.17
CA ASN A 14 5.17 -22.36 -3.36
C ASN A 14 4.67 -20.91 -3.18
N PRO A 15 4.96 -20.01 -4.14
CA PRO A 15 4.62 -18.60 -4.02
C PRO A 15 3.10 -18.42 -4.09
N GLY A 16 2.55 -17.70 -3.13
CA GLY A 16 1.18 -17.21 -3.17
C GLY A 16 1.01 -16.16 -4.25
N ASN A 17 -0.21 -15.99 -4.75
CA ASN A 17 -0.61 -14.84 -5.57
C ASN A 17 0.21 -14.58 -6.86
N VAL A 18 0.86 -15.59 -7.42
CA VAL A 18 1.49 -15.48 -8.76
C VAL A 18 0.40 -15.35 -9.83
N GLY A 19 0.59 -14.42 -10.76
CA GLY A 19 -0.28 -14.23 -11.92
C GLY A 19 -0.73 -12.79 -12.09
N GLU A 20 -1.90 -12.61 -12.67
CA GLU A 20 -2.57 -11.31 -12.80
C GLU A 20 -3.83 -11.33 -11.92
N ALA A 21 -4.09 -10.23 -11.22
CA ALA A 21 -5.30 -10.05 -10.46
C ALA A 21 -6.53 -10.08 -11.40
N GLU A 22 -7.68 -10.48 -10.88
CA GLU A 22 -8.92 -10.44 -11.66
C GLU A 22 -9.36 -8.98 -11.85
N LEU A 23 -9.59 -8.58 -13.11
CA LEU A 23 -9.96 -7.21 -13.50
C LEU A 23 -9.09 -6.14 -12.80
N PRO A 24 -7.77 -6.14 -13.01
CA PRO A 24 -6.89 -5.24 -12.27
C PRO A 24 -7.15 -3.79 -12.68
N ASN A 25 -7.48 -2.94 -11.70
CA ASN A 25 -7.66 -1.51 -11.91
C ASN A 25 -6.32 -0.78 -11.87
N PHE A 26 -5.36 -1.28 -11.08
CA PHE A 26 -4.09 -0.60 -10.82
C PHE A 26 -2.90 -1.53 -10.97
N ILE A 27 -1.86 -1.03 -11.62
CA ILE A 27 -0.69 -1.81 -12.00
C ILE A 27 0.55 -0.99 -11.69
N GLY A 28 1.51 -1.61 -11.01
CA GLY A 28 2.84 -1.10 -10.80
C GLY A 28 3.91 -2.07 -11.31
N ARG A 29 5.08 -1.53 -11.58
CA ARG A 29 6.23 -2.16 -12.20
C ARG A 29 7.49 -1.59 -11.57
N SER A 30 8.52 -2.41 -11.55
CA SER A 30 9.86 -1.97 -11.18
C SER A 30 10.89 -2.79 -11.95
N ALA A 31 12.07 -2.23 -12.13
CA ALA A 31 13.15 -2.89 -12.84
C ALA A 31 14.51 -2.51 -12.24
N SER A 32 15.39 -3.50 -12.11
CA SER A 32 16.79 -3.28 -11.77
C SER A 32 17.67 -3.43 -13.00
N PHE A 33 18.31 -2.34 -13.42
CA PHE A 33 19.28 -2.36 -14.51
C PHE A 33 20.58 -3.10 -14.14
N ALA A 34 20.88 -3.26 -12.85
CA ALA A 34 22.08 -3.93 -12.38
C ALA A 34 22.05 -5.45 -12.61
N CYS A 35 20.89 -6.08 -12.42
CA CYS A 35 20.73 -7.54 -12.53
C CYS A 35 19.67 -7.98 -13.54
N GLY A 36 19.01 -7.03 -14.23
CA GLY A 36 17.98 -7.30 -15.24
C GLY A 36 16.64 -7.78 -14.66
N ALA A 37 16.46 -7.70 -13.34
CA ALA A 37 15.22 -8.11 -12.70
C ALA A 37 14.07 -7.16 -13.04
N VAL A 38 12.89 -7.71 -13.30
CA VAL A 38 11.65 -6.95 -13.52
C VAL A 38 10.52 -7.53 -12.69
N ALA A 39 9.75 -6.66 -12.05
CA ALA A 39 8.57 -7.02 -11.27
C ALA A 39 7.35 -6.25 -11.76
N ARG A 40 6.19 -6.87 -11.65
CA ARG A 40 4.88 -6.30 -11.92
C ARG A 40 3.94 -6.71 -10.81
N VAL A 41 3.27 -5.75 -10.19
CA VAL A 41 2.19 -5.95 -9.22
C VAL A 41 0.89 -5.46 -9.85
N SER A 42 -0.15 -6.26 -9.78
CA SER A 42 -1.50 -5.93 -10.24
C SER A 42 -2.46 -5.99 -9.05
N LEU A 43 -3.23 -4.92 -8.84
CA LEU A 43 -4.18 -4.77 -7.75
C LEU A 43 -5.59 -4.56 -8.30
N HIS A 44 -6.57 -5.14 -7.61
CA HIS A 44 -7.97 -4.72 -7.66
C HIS A 44 -8.27 -4.01 -6.35
N VAL A 45 -8.65 -2.73 -6.44
CA VAL A 45 -9.00 -1.89 -5.29
C VAL A 45 -10.47 -1.54 -5.40
N ASP A 46 -11.23 -1.76 -4.33
CA ASP A 46 -12.65 -1.44 -4.27
C ASP A 46 -12.92 0.03 -3.91
N ASP A 47 -14.19 0.41 -3.92
CA ASP A 47 -14.64 1.78 -3.59
C ASP A 47 -14.36 2.17 -2.13
N ALA A 48 -14.14 1.19 -1.24
CA ALA A 48 -13.74 1.39 0.15
C ALA A 48 -12.21 1.47 0.30
N GLN A 49 -11.48 1.63 -0.80
CA GLN A 49 -10.03 1.76 -0.86
C GLN A 49 -9.29 0.52 -0.35
N ARG A 50 -9.93 -0.66 -0.41
CA ARG A 50 -9.36 -1.95 0.02
C ARG A 50 -8.88 -2.74 -1.17
N ILE A 51 -7.73 -3.38 -1.00
CA ILE A 51 -7.14 -4.27 -2.00
C ILE A 51 -7.82 -5.63 -1.90
N VAL A 52 -8.81 -5.91 -2.74
CA VAL A 52 -9.55 -7.20 -2.71
C VAL A 52 -8.81 -8.31 -3.45
N ASP A 53 -7.94 -7.96 -4.41
CA ASP A 53 -7.02 -8.90 -5.03
C ASP A 53 -5.66 -8.25 -5.32
N ALA A 54 -4.60 -9.00 -5.08
CA ALA A 54 -3.22 -8.58 -5.30
C ALA A 54 -2.44 -9.74 -5.86
N LYS A 55 -1.86 -9.58 -7.05
CA LYS A 55 -1.02 -10.59 -7.70
C LYS A 55 0.22 -9.99 -8.31
N PHE A 56 1.19 -10.84 -8.64
CA PHE A 56 2.42 -10.41 -9.27
C PHE A 56 2.91 -11.31 -10.40
N LYS A 57 3.68 -10.71 -11.30
CA LYS A 57 4.54 -11.40 -12.28
C LYS A 57 5.95 -10.88 -12.13
N VAL A 58 6.93 -11.76 -12.25
CA VAL A 58 8.33 -11.40 -12.01
C VAL A 58 9.27 -12.23 -12.88
N ALA A 59 10.34 -11.59 -13.35
CA ALA A 59 11.54 -12.26 -13.80
C ALA A 59 12.70 -11.75 -12.94
N GLY A 60 13.20 -12.58 -12.03
CA GLY A 60 14.21 -12.18 -11.07
C GLY A 60 14.63 -13.32 -10.14
N CYS A 61 15.43 -12.99 -9.13
CA CYS A 61 15.97 -13.98 -8.21
C CYS A 61 14.93 -14.50 -7.20
N THR A 62 15.27 -15.58 -6.51
CA THR A 62 14.41 -16.24 -5.50
C THR A 62 13.95 -15.30 -4.39
N VAL A 63 14.81 -14.39 -3.94
CA VAL A 63 14.49 -13.39 -2.90
C VAL A 63 13.40 -12.43 -3.38
N LEU A 64 13.47 -11.98 -4.63
CA LEU A 64 12.46 -11.08 -5.19
C LEU A 64 11.10 -11.77 -5.32
N VAL A 65 11.08 -13.03 -5.77
CA VAL A 65 9.86 -13.85 -5.81
C VAL A 65 9.25 -13.97 -4.42
N ALA A 66 10.07 -14.31 -3.41
CA ALA A 66 9.60 -14.44 -2.04
C ALA A 66 9.08 -13.12 -1.46
N ALA A 67 9.77 -12.00 -1.70
CA ALA A 67 9.35 -10.67 -1.26
C ALA A 67 8.00 -10.27 -1.86
N LEU A 68 7.81 -10.47 -3.17
CA LEU A 68 6.53 -10.19 -3.85
C LEU A 68 5.40 -11.10 -3.34
N SER A 69 5.70 -12.37 -3.09
CA SER A 69 4.74 -13.31 -2.51
C SER A 69 4.26 -12.84 -1.13
N VAL A 70 5.20 -12.56 -0.21
CA VAL A 70 4.88 -12.06 1.14
C VAL A 70 4.13 -10.72 1.09
N LEU A 71 4.56 -9.79 0.25
CA LEU A 71 3.91 -8.49 0.11
C LEU A 71 2.47 -8.63 -0.38
N THR A 72 2.26 -9.34 -1.49
CA THR A 72 0.91 -9.50 -2.07
C THR A 72 -0.03 -10.28 -1.15
N GLU A 73 0.46 -11.24 -0.36
CA GLU A 73 -0.32 -11.90 0.69
C GLU A 73 -0.71 -10.94 1.82
N ARG A 74 0.23 -10.11 2.30
CA ARG A 74 -0.01 -9.19 3.42
C ARG A 74 -0.92 -8.02 3.08
N VAL A 75 -0.87 -7.52 1.85
CA VAL A 75 -1.69 -6.37 1.43
C VAL A 75 -3.09 -6.75 1.00
N LYS A 76 -3.39 -8.04 0.80
CA LYS A 76 -4.75 -8.49 0.48
C LYS A 76 -5.68 -8.19 1.66
N ASN A 77 -6.78 -7.50 1.38
CA ASN A 77 -7.76 -6.91 2.30
C ASN A 77 -7.29 -5.66 3.08
N ALA A 78 -6.04 -5.24 2.91
CA ALA A 78 -5.54 -3.99 3.50
C ALA A 78 -6.08 -2.78 2.72
N THR A 79 -6.13 -1.62 3.35
CA THR A 79 -6.37 -0.36 2.63
C THR A 79 -5.14 0.02 1.79
N THR A 80 -5.32 0.85 0.77
CA THR A 80 -4.19 1.39 -0.01
C THR A 80 -3.18 2.15 0.85
N ALA A 81 -3.63 2.76 1.96
CA ALA A 81 -2.77 3.44 2.92
C ALA A 81 -1.96 2.46 3.78
N GLU A 82 -2.60 1.40 4.30
CA GLU A 82 -1.90 0.34 5.03
C GLU A 82 -0.87 -0.37 4.14
N ALA A 83 -1.22 -0.62 2.88
CA ALA A 83 -0.32 -1.22 1.91
C ALA A 83 0.87 -0.32 1.58
N ALA A 84 0.65 1.00 1.45
CA ALA A 84 1.74 1.96 1.23
C ALA A 84 2.69 1.99 2.43
N ALA A 85 2.15 2.06 3.65
CA ALA A 85 2.93 2.06 4.87
C ALA A 85 3.78 0.77 5.02
N LEU A 86 3.20 -0.40 4.70
CA LEU A 86 3.95 -1.66 4.69
C LEU A 86 5.07 -1.64 3.65
N ALA A 87 4.80 -1.13 2.44
CA ALA A 87 5.79 -1.09 1.36
C ALA A 87 6.97 -0.15 1.66
N GLU A 88 6.73 0.92 2.43
CA GLU A 88 7.77 1.84 2.91
C GLU A 88 8.61 1.26 4.07
N ASP A 89 8.06 0.33 4.85
CA ASP A 89 8.74 -0.35 5.96
C ASP A 89 9.53 -1.60 5.49
N LEU A 90 10.64 -1.35 4.79
CA LEU A 90 11.52 -2.39 4.28
C LEU A 90 12.04 -3.33 5.38
N GLU A 91 12.29 -2.80 6.58
CA GLU A 91 12.80 -3.59 7.70
C GLU A 91 11.78 -4.66 8.15
N THR A 92 10.50 -4.29 8.23
CA THR A 92 9.43 -5.24 8.57
C THR A 92 9.27 -6.33 7.50
N ILE A 93 9.46 -5.99 6.22
CA ILE A 93 9.40 -6.97 5.13
C ILE A 93 10.60 -7.92 5.19
N GLU A 94 11.82 -7.38 5.30
CA GLU A 94 13.07 -8.15 5.43
C GLU A 94 13.02 -9.10 6.63
N ARG A 95 12.60 -8.61 7.80
CA ARG A 95 12.43 -9.42 9.00
C ARG A 95 11.41 -10.53 8.80
N GLY A 96 10.34 -10.24 8.04
CA GLY A 96 9.34 -11.23 7.66
C GLY A 96 9.93 -12.37 6.83
N LEU A 97 10.81 -12.06 5.88
CA LEU A 97 11.46 -13.05 5.00
C LEU A 97 12.53 -13.89 5.71
N GLY A 98 13.07 -13.40 6.83
CA GLY A 98 14.01 -14.12 7.69
C GLY A 98 15.48 -13.77 7.45
N PRO A 99 16.40 -14.31 8.26
CA PRO A 99 17.82 -13.91 8.25
C PRO A 99 18.55 -14.27 6.95
N GLU A 100 18.01 -15.20 6.16
CA GLU A 100 18.57 -15.68 4.89
C GLU A 100 18.53 -14.64 3.76
N VAL A 101 17.74 -13.57 3.91
CA VAL A 101 17.73 -12.44 2.98
C VAL A 101 18.61 -11.26 3.43
N ALA A 102 19.39 -11.43 4.52
CA ALA A 102 20.32 -10.40 4.98
C ALA A 102 21.31 -10.00 3.86
N GLY A 103 21.43 -8.68 3.62
CA GLY A 103 22.26 -8.13 2.55
C GLY A 103 21.63 -8.22 1.15
N ARG A 104 20.35 -8.58 1.05
CA ARG A 104 19.58 -8.65 -0.22
C ARG A 104 18.43 -7.63 -0.26
N GLY A 105 18.58 -6.51 0.47
CA GLY A 105 17.57 -5.45 0.58
C GLY A 105 17.15 -4.85 -0.76
N ASP A 106 18.04 -4.82 -1.77
CA ASP A 106 17.68 -4.37 -3.12
C ASP A 106 16.51 -5.16 -3.72
N CYS A 107 16.39 -6.45 -3.42
CA CYS A 107 15.27 -7.27 -3.90
C CYS A 107 13.97 -6.93 -3.17
N VAL A 108 14.05 -6.56 -1.90
CA VAL A 108 12.89 -6.15 -1.10
C VAL A 108 12.43 -4.76 -1.54
N LEU A 109 13.38 -3.83 -1.70
CA LEU A 109 13.12 -2.50 -2.25
C LEU A 109 12.44 -2.60 -3.61
N LEU A 110 12.96 -3.41 -4.53
CA LEU A 110 12.39 -3.56 -5.86
C LEU A 110 10.95 -4.10 -5.82
N ALA A 111 10.64 -5.00 -4.89
CA ALA A 111 9.28 -5.51 -4.68
C ALA A 111 8.35 -4.40 -4.15
N SER A 112 8.81 -3.63 -3.16
CA SER A 112 8.10 -2.49 -2.60
C SER A 112 7.85 -1.39 -3.63
N GLU A 113 8.81 -1.10 -4.50
CA GLU A 113 8.65 -0.11 -5.58
C GLU A 113 7.52 -0.49 -6.54
N ALA A 114 7.42 -1.76 -6.93
CA ALA A 114 6.34 -2.22 -7.80
C ALA A 114 4.97 -2.09 -7.13
N LEU A 115 4.87 -2.37 -5.82
CA LEU A 115 3.64 -2.18 -5.06
C LEU A 115 3.28 -0.69 -4.90
N LEU A 116 4.26 0.16 -4.56
CA LEU A 116 4.07 1.60 -4.42
C LEU A 116 3.67 2.25 -5.75
N GLU A 117 4.23 1.81 -6.88
CA GLU A 117 3.80 2.31 -8.20
C GLU A 117 2.34 1.93 -8.48
N ALA A 118 1.89 0.73 -8.09
CA ALA A 118 0.48 0.34 -8.24
C ALA A 118 -0.43 1.22 -7.37
N ILE A 119 -0.02 1.53 -6.14
CA ILE A 119 -0.77 2.42 -5.24
C ILE A 119 -0.78 3.86 -5.77
N ARG A 120 0.32 4.34 -6.36
CA ARG A 120 0.35 5.65 -7.02
C ARG A 120 -0.61 5.73 -8.21
N ALA A 121 -0.70 4.66 -9.01
CA ALA A 121 -1.67 4.60 -10.10
C ALA A 121 -3.12 4.72 -9.58
N TYR A 122 -3.41 4.17 -8.39
CA TYR A 122 -4.67 4.43 -7.69
C TYR A 122 -4.82 5.90 -7.30
N SER A 123 -3.82 6.50 -6.65
CA SER A 123 -3.83 7.91 -6.24
C SER A 123 -4.06 8.85 -7.44
N ASP A 124 -3.39 8.62 -8.56
CA ASP A 124 -3.53 9.42 -9.78
C ASP A 124 -4.93 9.26 -10.37
N SER A 125 -5.44 8.03 -10.47
CA SER A 125 -6.80 7.78 -10.93
C SER A 125 -7.86 8.45 -10.06
N ALA A 126 -7.69 8.41 -8.73
CA ALA A 126 -8.61 9.04 -7.78
C ALA A 126 -8.64 10.56 -7.93
N ARG A 127 -7.53 11.18 -8.33
CA ARG A 127 -7.46 12.62 -8.60
C ARG A 127 -8.08 12.99 -9.94
N ASP A 128 -7.78 12.22 -10.98
CA ASP A 128 -8.22 12.53 -12.35
C ASP A 128 -9.72 12.32 -12.55
N HIS A 129 -10.31 11.36 -11.83
CA HIS A 129 -11.74 11.04 -11.91
C HIS A 129 -12.55 11.61 -10.74
N TRP A 130 -11.98 12.58 -10.00
CA TRP A 130 -12.73 13.29 -8.97
C TRP A 130 -13.78 14.19 -9.63
N ASP A 131 -15.05 13.80 -9.53
CA ASP A 131 -16.21 14.53 -10.06
C ASP A 131 -17.06 15.20 -8.98
N GLY A 132 -16.66 15.09 -7.71
CA GLY A 132 -17.38 15.63 -6.58
C GLY A 132 -17.20 17.14 -6.41
N ASP A 133 -18.25 17.81 -5.91
CA ASP A 133 -18.23 19.25 -5.60
C ASP A 133 -17.34 19.61 -4.39
N ASP A 134 -16.88 18.62 -3.62
CA ASP A 134 -16.04 18.85 -2.44
C ASP A 134 -14.56 18.93 -2.77
N ALA A 135 -13.83 19.70 -1.96
CA ALA A 135 -12.37 19.75 -2.04
C ALA A 135 -11.74 18.39 -1.71
N LEU A 136 -10.83 17.94 -2.57
CA LEU A 136 -9.98 16.78 -2.31
C LEU A 136 -8.84 17.18 -1.38
N ILE A 137 -8.96 16.83 -0.09
CA ILE A 137 -7.99 17.22 0.95
C ILE A 137 -6.77 16.30 0.94
N CYS A 138 -6.97 14.98 0.89
CA CYS A 138 -5.88 14.01 0.81
C CYS A 138 -5.79 13.42 -0.60
N THR A 139 -4.85 13.94 -1.40
CA THR A 139 -4.63 13.49 -2.78
C THR A 139 -3.93 12.14 -2.88
N CYS A 140 -3.24 11.68 -1.82
CA CYS A 140 -2.61 10.36 -1.80
C CYS A 140 -3.63 9.23 -1.78
N PHE A 141 -4.73 9.40 -1.05
CA PHE A 141 -5.72 8.35 -0.86
C PHE A 141 -7.12 8.82 -1.19
N GLY A 142 -7.28 9.84 -2.03
CA GLY A 142 -8.59 10.23 -2.53
C GLY A 142 -9.62 10.60 -1.43
N VAL A 143 -9.22 11.32 -0.38
CA VAL A 143 -10.13 11.66 0.73
C VAL A 143 -10.56 13.13 0.63
N SER A 144 -11.87 13.37 0.56
CA SER A 144 -12.46 14.71 0.52
C SER A 144 -12.65 15.33 1.89
N GLU A 145 -12.85 16.65 1.89
CA GLU A 145 -13.24 17.45 3.04
C GLU A 145 -14.48 16.87 3.74
N ARG A 146 -15.56 16.65 2.98
CA ARG A 146 -16.81 16.07 3.49
C ARG A 146 -16.62 14.71 4.16
N THR A 147 -15.76 13.85 3.61
CA THR A 147 -15.47 12.55 4.23
C THR A 147 -14.79 12.74 5.58
N ILE A 148 -13.83 13.66 5.68
CA ILE A 148 -13.14 13.97 6.94
C ILE A 148 -14.13 14.54 7.96
N GLU A 149 -14.96 15.52 7.58
CA GLU A 149 -15.98 16.12 8.45
C GLU A 149 -16.95 15.08 9.00
N ASN A 150 -17.50 14.22 8.13
CA ASN A 150 -18.45 13.17 8.51
C ASN A 150 -17.84 12.20 9.53
N GLU A 151 -16.59 11.80 9.31
CA GLU A 151 -15.87 10.89 10.21
C GLU A 151 -15.61 11.52 11.57
N ILE A 152 -15.22 12.81 11.60
CA ILE A 152 -15.03 13.56 12.85
C ILE A 152 -16.35 13.65 13.63
N GLN A 153 -17.45 14.03 12.97
CA GLN A 153 -18.74 14.21 13.62
C GLN A 153 -19.33 12.89 14.13
N THR A 154 -19.30 11.84 13.31
CA THR A 154 -19.95 10.57 13.63
C THR A 154 -19.19 9.76 14.69
N LYS A 155 -17.86 9.88 14.73
CA LYS A 155 -17.00 9.13 15.65
C LYS A 155 -16.40 9.98 16.77
N HIS A 156 -16.72 11.27 16.82
CA HIS A 156 -16.20 12.25 17.79
C HIS A 156 -14.67 12.26 17.84
N LEU A 157 -14.04 12.43 16.68
CA LEU A 157 -12.59 12.40 16.55
C LEU A 157 -11.96 13.75 16.93
N ASP A 158 -10.88 13.71 17.69
CA ASP A 158 -10.22 14.89 18.25
C ASP A 158 -8.72 15.00 17.88
N THR A 159 -8.20 14.05 17.10
CA THR A 159 -6.79 14.00 16.72
C THR A 159 -6.62 13.59 15.26
N ILE A 160 -5.59 14.14 14.60
CA ILE A 160 -5.22 13.76 13.22
C ILE A 160 -5.01 12.25 13.12
N ALA A 161 -4.35 11.64 14.12
CA ALA A 161 -4.13 10.19 14.14
C ALA A 161 -5.45 9.38 14.15
N ALA A 162 -6.49 9.88 14.82
CA ALA A 162 -7.80 9.23 14.81
C ALA A 162 -8.50 9.40 13.45
N VAL A 163 -8.40 10.58 12.83
CA VAL A 163 -8.88 10.83 11.45
C VAL A 163 -8.18 9.90 10.46
N THR A 164 -6.85 9.81 10.51
CA THR A 164 -6.08 8.92 9.64
C THR A 164 -6.51 7.46 9.78
N ARG A 165 -6.78 6.98 11.00
CA ARG A 165 -7.30 5.62 11.20
C ARG A 165 -8.73 5.44 10.69
N ALA A 166 -9.53 6.49 10.70
CA ALA A 166 -10.92 6.42 10.31
C ALA A 166 -11.11 6.40 8.78
N CYS A 167 -10.34 7.21 8.05
CA CYS A 167 -10.54 7.41 6.61
C CYS A 167 -9.26 7.44 5.76
N ASN A 168 -8.11 7.01 6.30
CA ASN A 168 -6.81 6.99 5.62
C ASN A 168 -6.18 8.36 5.32
N ALA A 169 -6.89 9.48 5.57
CA ALA A 169 -6.37 10.82 5.30
C ALA A 169 -5.07 11.08 6.07
N GLY A 170 -4.03 11.47 5.34
CA GLY A 170 -2.72 11.76 5.92
C GLY A 170 -1.80 10.55 6.15
N ALA A 171 -2.21 9.32 5.87
CA ALA A 171 -1.35 8.14 6.08
C ALA A 171 -0.09 8.08 5.18
N GLY A 172 0.04 8.97 4.20
CA GLY A 172 1.04 8.96 3.13
C GLY A 172 2.04 10.09 3.29
N CYS A 173 2.07 11.04 2.35
CA CYS A 173 3.04 12.14 2.36
C CYS A 173 2.81 13.20 3.46
N ARG A 174 1.66 13.16 4.15
CA ARG A 174 1.26 14.08 5.23
C ARG A 174 1.11 15.55 4.84
N SER A 175 1.14 15.90 3.55
CA SER A 175 0.98 17.29 3.10
C SER A 175 -0.37 17.90 3.46
N CYS A 176 -1.40 17.07 3.68
CA CYS A 176 -2.74 17.49 4.07
C CYS A 176 -2.93 17.68 5.58
N TYR A 177 -1.91 17.45 6.42
CA TYR A 177 -2.03 17.56 7.88
C TYR A 177 -2.54 18.92 8.36
N PRO A 178 -2.02 20.07 7.87
CA PRO A 178 -2.54 21.38 8.28
C PRO A 178 -4.03 21.55 7.98
N LEU A 179 -4.48 21.09 6.81
CA LEU A 179 -5.89 21.15 6.43
C LEU A 179 -6.76 20.22 7.28
N ILE A 180 -6.27 19.02 7.63
CA ILE A 180 -6.98 18.12 8.54
C ILE A 180 -7.12 18.75 9.94
N GLU A 181 -6.08 19.45 10.41
CA GLU A 181 -6.10 20.16 11.69
C GLU A 181 -7.13 21.30 11.68
N ASP A 182 -7.16 22.11 10.62
CA ASP A 182 -8.16 23.18 10.44
C ASP A 182 -9.59 22.62 10.48
N ILE A 183 -9.86 21.51 9.77
CA ILE A 183 -11.18 20.85 9.76
C ILE A 183 -11.54 20.31 11.15
N LEU A 184 -10.59 19.68 11.85
CA LEU A 184 -10.78 19.19 13.22
C LEU A 184 -11.19 20.31 14.18
N GLU A 185 -10.51 21.45 14.14
CA GLU A 185 -10.83 22.61 14.97
C GLU A 185 -12.21 23.19 14.63
N GLU A 186 -12.52 23.30 13.35
CA GLU A 186 -13.79 23.86 12.89
C GLU A 186 -14.99 22.99 13.30
N VAL A 187 -14.91 21.68 13.10
CA VAL A 187 -15.99 20.75 13.41
C VAL A 187 -16.20 20.61 14.93
N ASN A 188 -15.12 20.47 15.70
CA ASN A 188 -15.22 20.31 17.15
C ASN A 188 -15.65 21.59 17.87
N ARG A 189 -15.43 22.78 17.28
CA ARG A 189 -15.99 24.04 17.82
C ARG A 189 -17.51 24.15 17.63
N LYS A 190 -18.08 23.46 16.63
CA LYS A 190 -19.51 23.50 16.29
C LYS A 190 -20.35 22.43 16.99
N SER A 191 -19.71 21.44 17.64
CA SER A 191 -20.35 20.30 18.33
C SER A 191 -20.53 20.58 19.82
#